data_AF-A0A4R0E795-F1
#
_entry.id   AF-A0A4R0E795-F1
#
_cell.length_a   1.000
_cell.length_b   1.000
_cell.length_c   1.000
_cell.angle_alpha   90.00
_cell.angle_beta   90.00
_cell.angle_gamma   90.00
#
_symmetry.space_group_name_H-M   'P 1'
#
loop_
_entity.id
_entity.type
_entity.pdbx_description
1 polymer ?
#
loop_
_entity_poly.entity_id
_entity_poly.type
_entity_poly.pdbx_seq_one_letter_code
_entity_poly.pdbx_strand_id
1 'polypeptide(L)' 'MSILVIAEHDNKALNGATLNVVAAAQKIGGDITVLVAGSGAQAVADQAAQVAG' A
#
# COMPACT_ATOMS: atom_id res chain seq x y z
N MET A 1 0.88 14.39 -10.52
CA MET A 1 0.16 14.52 -9.24
C MET A 1 0.51 13.29 -8.43
N SER A 2 0.82 13.42 -7.15
CA SER A 2 1.26 12.27 -6.32
C SER A 2 0.13 11.85 -5.38
N ILE A 3 -0.03 10.54 -5.20
CA ILE A 3 -0.98 9.91 -4.28
C ILE A 3 -0.18 9.12 -3.25
N LEU A 4 -0.46 9.40 -1.98
CA LEU A 4 0.07 8.63 -0.86
C LEU A 4 -1.03 7.73 -0.29
N VAL A 5 -0.80 6.42 -0.31
CA VAL A 5 -1.65 5.41 0.31
C VAL A 5 -0.98 4.96 1.61
N ILE A 6 -1.72 5.02 2.72
CA ILE A 6 -1.26 4.46 3.99
C ILE A 6 -1.74 3.01 4.07
N ALA A 7 -0.81 2.09 4.20
CA ALA A 7 -1.10 0.66 4.29
C ALA A 7 -1.63 0.29 5.68
N GLU A 8 -2.80 -0.35 5.71
CA GLU A 8 -3.29 -1.04 6.90
C GLU A 8 -2.70 -2.46 6.94
N HIS A 9 -2.17 -2.86 8.10
CA HIS A 9 -1.51 -4.15 8.30
C HIS A 9 -1.36 -4.52 9.78
N ASP A 10 -1.02 -5.78 10.04
CA ASP A 10 -0.74 -6.33 11.38
C ASP A 10 0.76 -6.64 11.64
N ASN A 11 1.66 -6.07 10.82
CA ASN A 11 3.12 -6.31 10.74
C ASN A 11 3.50 -7.66 10.12
N LYS A 12 2.53 -8.51 9.74
CA LYS A 12 2.78 -9.78 9.06
C LYS A 12 2.13 -9.84 7.68
N ALA A 13 0.94 -9.26 7.57
CA ALA A 13 0.14 -9.27 6.36
C ALA A 13 -0.41 -7.87 6.05
N LEU A 14 -0.35 -7.50 4.78
CA LEU A 14 -1.05 -6.35 4.22
C LEU A 14 -2.55 -6.64 4.19
N ASN A 15 -3.34 -5.71 4.70
CA ASN A 15 -4.79 -5.86 4.69
C ASN A 15 -5.37 -5.58 3.30
N GLY A 16 -6.38 -6.36 2.91
CA GLY A 16 -7.09 -6.21 1.64
C GLY A 16 -7.73 -4.84 1.44
N ALA A 17 -8.04 -4.10 2.51
CA ALA A 17 -8.49 -2.71 2.42
C ALA A 17 -7.48 -1.82 1.67
N THR A 18 -6.17 -2.04 1.89
CA THR A 18 -5.11 -1.30 1.20
C THR A 18 -5.16 -1.52 -0.31
N LEU A 19 -5.46 -2.75 -0.77
CA LEU A 19 -5.56 -3.07 -2.20
C LEU A 19 -6.70 -2.31 -2.88
N ASN A 20 -7.85 -2.18 -2.20
CA ASN A 20 -8.98 -1.40 -2.72
C ASN A 20 -8.62 0.08 -2.88
N VAL A 21 -7.85 0.62 -1.93
CA VAL A 21 -7.39 2.02 -1.98
C VAL A 21 -6.39 2.22 -3.12
N VAL A 22 -5.45 1.30 -3.34
CA VAL A 22 -4.51 1.35 -4.48
C VAL A 22 -5.28 1.30 -5.81
N ALA A 23 -6.25 0.40 -5.95
CA ALA A 23 -7.07 0.32 -7.15
C ALA A 23 -7.89 1.60 -7.40
N ALA A 24 -8.35 2.27 -6.34
CA ALA A 24 -9.00 3.58 -6.46
C ALA A 24 -8.00 4.68 -6.86
N ALA A 25 -6.80 4.69 -6.28
CA ALA A 25 -5.73 5.62 -6.62
C ALA A 25 -5.31 5.51 -8.09
N GLN A 26 -5.24 4.29 -8.63
CA GLN A 26 -4.96 4.06 -10.06
C GLN A 26 -5.99 4.74 -10.98
N LYS A 27 -7.27 4.69 -10.60
CA LYS A 27 -8.34 5.35 -11.37
C LYS A 27 -8.29 6.87 -11.30
N ILE A 28 -7.79 7.43 -10.18
CA ILE A 28 -7.55 8.87 -10.05
C ILE A 28 -6.40 9.30 -10.98
N GLY A 29 -5.40 8.42 -11.13
CA GLY A 29 -4.21 8.66 -11.94
C GLY A 29 -3.16 9.49 -11.20
N GLY A 30 -1.90 9.32 -11.62
CA GLY A 30 -0.73 9.92 -10.96
C GLY A 30 0.18 8.87 -10.31
N ASP A 31 1.25 9.35 -9.68
CA ASP A 31 2.26 8.48 -9.07
C ASP A 31 1.79 8.00 -7.69
N ILE A 32 1.68 6.68 -7.51
CA ILE A 32 1.20 6.08 -6.27
C ILE A 32 2.39 5.66 -5.42
N THR A 33 2.43 6.14 -4.18
CA THR A 33 3.37 5.70 -3.14
C THR A 33 2.59 5.04 -2.01
N VAL A 34 3.04 3.87 -1.56
CA VAL A 34 2.45 3.17 -0.40
C VAL A 34 3.39 3.31 0.80
N LEU A 35 2.89 3.88 1.90
CA LEU A 35 3.60 3.96 3.17
C LEU A 35 3.18 2.78 4.07
N VAL A 36 4.16 1.98 4.45
CA VAL A 36 4.03 0.92 5.47
C VAL A 36 4.77 1.39 6.72
N ALA A 37 4.07 1.46 7.85
CA ALA A 37 4.62 1.97 9.10
C ALA A 37 4.39 0.98 10.24
N GLY A 38 5.47 0.41 10.78
CA GLY A 38 5.41 -0.52 11.89
C GLY A 38 6.77 -1.12 12.22
N SER A 39 6.92 -1.62 13.45
CA SER A 39 8.13 -2.36 13.84
C SER A 39 8.09 -3.75 13.24
N GLY A 40 9.14 -4.13 12.51
CA GLY A 40 9.22 -5.44 11.85
C GLY A 40 8.31 -5.60 10.62
N ALA A 41 7.81 -4.50 10.04
CA ALA A 41 6.86 -4.55 8.93
C ALA A 41 7.50 -4.79 7.54
N GLN A 42 8.76 -5.23 7.45
CA GLN A 42 9.46 -5.44 6.17
C GLN A 42 8.68 -6.40 5.26
N ALA A 43 8.16 -7.50 5.80
CA ALA A 43 7.36 -8.45 5.03
C ALA A 43 6.10 -7.82 4.42
N VAL A 44 5.50 -6.85 5.12
CA VAL A 44 4.35 -6.09 4.61
C VAL A 44 4.78 -5.10 3.52
N ALA A 45 5.94 -4.45 3.67
CA ALA A 45 6.49 -3.60 2.62
C ALA A 45 6.78 -4.39 1.34
N ASP A 46 7.32 -5.61 1.47
CA ASP A 46 7.56 -6.49 0.33
C ASP A 46 6.24 -6.91 -0.35
N GLN A 47 5.19 -7.21 0.43
CA GLN A 47 3.84 -7.47 -0.09
C GLN A 47 3.25 -6.24 -0.79
N ALA A 48 3.39 -5.06 -0.20
CA ALA A 48 2.90 -3.81 -0.78
C ALA A 48 3.60 -3.48 -2.11
N ALA A 49 4.89 -3.77 -2.24
CA ALA A 49 5.65 -3.58 -3.48
C ALA A 49 5.20 -4.51 -4.63
N GLN A 50 4.53 -5.63 -4.32
CA GLN A 50 3.95 -6.54 -5.30
C GLN A 50 2.55 -6.12 -5.77
N VAL A 51 1.93 -5.14 -5.09
CA VAL A 51 0.62 -4.62 -5.51
C VAL A 51 0.82 -3.84 -6.80
N ALA A 52 0.12 -4.24 -7.86
CA ALA A 52 0.10 -3.47 -9.09
C ALA A 52 -0.47 -2.08 -8.81
N GLY A 53 0.36 -1.05 -8.99
CA GLY A 53 0.14 0.36 -8.68
C GLY A 53 0.57 1.22 -9.85
#